data_AF-A0A3A9ZXY2-F1
#
_entry.id   AF-A0A3A9ZXY2-F1
#
_cell.length_a   1.000
_cell.length_b   1.000
_cell.length_c   1.000
_cell.angle_alpha   90.00
_cell.angle_beta   90.00
_cell.angle_gamma   90.00
#
_symmetry.space_group_name_H-M   'P 1'
#
loop_
_entity.id
_entity.type
_entity.pdbx_description
1 polymer ?
#
loop_
_entity_poly.entity_id
_entity_poly.type
_entity_poly.pdbx_seq_one_letter_code
_entity_poly.pdbx_strand_id
1 'polypeptide(L)'
;MTTARAELRKLLTLPSLRRTALLTWAANLLLTFAYAAAESRGEPLGDDPALAPLGYTQAGFLVLGVLAAVSEYQEGDQIRTTLLAMPRRLPLQAVKALALAALTLPVAAATAATSSLPAGGAAWLPAATAYLTLTTLLGAAVAGVVRRAVPAVVLLLFVYVIAGPVLRARFGASAAYLPDTAAVDPSRGAAATITWTLAALTLAALTFGRRDA
;
A
#
# COMPACT_ATOMS: atom_id res chain seq x y z
N MET A 1 -6.99 -13.95 -24.63
CA MET A 1 -6.42 -12.90 -23.75
C MET A 1 -6.15 -13.52 -22.40
N THR A 2 -4.97 -13.32 -21.80
CA THR A 2 -4.65 -13.88 -20.47
C THR A 2 -5.36 -13.06 -19.38
N THR A 3 -5.82 -13.71 -18.30
CA THR A 3 -6.49 -13.06 -17.16
C THR A 3 -5.70 -11.86 -16.61
N ALA A 4 -4.37 -12.02 -16.51
CA ALA A 4 -3.48 -10.97 -16.03
C ALA A 4 -3.51 -9.70 -16.90
N ARG A 5 -3.59 -9.85 -18.23
CA ARG A 5 -3.65 -8.70 -19.15
C ARG A 5 -4.97 -7.95 -19.02
N ALA A 6 -6.07 -8.67 -18.82
CA ALA A 6 -7.39 -8.05 -18.61
C ALA A 6 -7.42 -7.28 -17.29
N GLU A 7 -6.92 -7.88 -16.20
CA GLU A 7 -6.88 -7.23 -14.90
C GLU A 7 -5.98 -5.99 -14.90
N LEU A 8 -4.80 -6.06 -15.52
CA LEU A 8 -3.92 -4.90 -15.63
C LEU A 8 -4.56 -3.77 -16.42
N ARG A 9 -5.23 -4.07 -17.54
CA ARG A 9 -5.93 -3.07 -18.35
C ARG A 9 -7.05 -2.40 -17.55
N LYS A 10 -7.81 -3.18 -16.78
CA LYS A 10 -8.85 -2.66 -15.87
C LYS A 10 -8.26 -1.65 -14.90
N LEU A 11 -7.22 -2.04 -14.14
CA LEU A 11 -6.60 -1.15 -13.16
C LEU A 11 -6.04 0.13 -13.81
N LEU A 12 -5.43 0.03 -14.99
CA LEU A 12 -4.91 1.18 -15.74
C LEU A 12 -6.01 2.14 -16.22
N THR A 13 -7.21 1.63 -16.51
CA THR A 13 -8.33 2.45 -16.97
C THR A 13 -9.13 3.09 -15.84
N LEU A 14 -8.92 2.70 -14.58
CA LEU A 14 -9.66 3.25 -13.45
C LEU A 14 -9.22 4.70 -13.16
N PRO A 15 -10.11 5.69 -13.31
CA PRO A 15 -9.75 7.10 -13.08
C PRO A 15 -9.43 7.37 -11.62
N SER A 16 -10.05 6.64 -10.69
CA SER A 16 -9.79 6.73 -9.24
C SER A 16 -8.34 6.36 -8.92
N LEU A 17 -7.84 5.22 -9.42
CA LEU A 17 -6.45 4.79 -9.20
C LEU A 17 -5.45 5.80 -9.77
N ARG A 18 -5.70 6.31 -10.99
CA ARG A 18 -4.83 7.32 -11.59
C ARG A 18 -4.79 8.60 -10.77
N ARG A 19 -5.95 9.10 -10.31
CA ARG A 19 -6.02 10.30 -9.45
C ARG A 19 -5.34 10.08 -8.11
N THR A 20 -5.57 8.94 -7.45
CA THR A 20 -4.93 8.62 -6.17
C THR A 20 -3.42 8.51 -6.31
N ALA A 21 -2.91 7.85 -7.36
CA ALA A 21 -1.48 7.76 -7.61
C ALA A 21 -0.84 9.14 -7.83
N LEU A 22 -1.46 9.99 -8.67
CA LEU A 22 -0.98 11.34 -8.94
C LEU A 22 -1.01 12.24 -7.68
N LEU A 23 -2.10 12.21 -6.92
CA LEU A 23 -2.23 12.99 -5.68
C LEU A 23 -1.23 12.53 -4.62
N THR A 24 -1.03 11.22 -4.49
CA THR A 24 -0.06 10.63 -3.56
C THR A 24 1.35 11.05 -3.94
N TRP A 25 1.70 10.96 -5.22
CA TRP A 25 3.02 11.37 -5.70
C TRP A 25 3.26 12.88 -5.56
N ALA A 26 2.27 13.71 -5.86
CA ALA A 26 2.35 15.16 -5.66
C ALA A 26 2.49 15.54 -4.18
N ALA A 27 1.74 14.89 -3.29
CA ALA A 27 1.88 15.08 -1.84
C ALA A 27 3.28 14.64 -1.36
N ASN A 28 3.80 13.53 -1.89
CA ASN A 28 5.16 13.07 -1.58
C ASN A 28 6.22 14.10 -1.98
N LEU A 29 6.11 14.70 -3.17
CA LEU A 29 7.02 15.77 -3.61
C LEU A 29 6.97 16.97 -2.67
N LEU A 30 5.77 17.37 -2.23
CA LEU A 30 5.59 18.47 -1.30
C LEU A 30 6.19 18.16 0.08
N LEU A 31 6.04 16.93 0.56
CA LEU A 31 6.68 16.45 1.78
C LEU A 31 8.20 16.47 1.65
N THR A 32 8.76 15.86 0.60
CA THR A 32 10.22 15.88 0.35
C THR A 32 10.75 17.31 0.34
N PHE A 33 10.08 18.23 -0.35
CA PHE A 33 10.46 19.64 -0.37
C PHE A 33 10.43 20.27 1.03
N ALA A 34 9.38 20.00 1.82
CA ALA A 34 9.26 20.51 3.18
C ALA A 34 10.37 19.99 4.11
N TYR A 35 10.71 18.69 4.02
CA TYR A 35 11.80 18.09 4.79
C TYR A 35 13.15 18.67 4.41
N ALA A 36 13.45 18.80 3.11
CA ALA A 36 14.70 19.42 2.65
C ALA A 36 14.80 20.89 3.08
N ALA A 37 13.69 21.63 3.02
CA ALA A 37 13.64 23.01 3.48
C ALA A 37 13.88 23.13 5.00
N ALA A 38 13.33 22.22 5.81
CA ALA A 38 13.57 22.19 7.24
C ALA A 38 15.02 21.84 7.59
N GLU A 39 15.60 20.86 6.89
CA GLU A 39 16.99 20.46 7.07
C GLU A 39 17.94 21.63 6.79
N SER A 40 17.70 22.39 5.72
CA SER A 40 18.48 23.60 5.42
C SER A 40 18.41 24.70 6.49
N ARG A 41 17.39 24.67 7.36
CA ARG A 41 17.22 25.58 8.51
C ARG A 41 17.74 25.00 9.82
N GLY A 42 18.22 23.76 9.81
CA GLY A 42 18.67 23.04 11.02
C GLY A 42 17.52 22.59 11.93
N GLU A 43 16.29 22.50 11.42
CA GLU A 43 15.14 22.01 12.19
C GLU A 43 15.10 20.46 12.17
N PRO A 44 15.11 19.79 13.34
CA PRO A 44 15.07 18.33 13.40
C PRO A 44 13.66 17.81 13.10
N LEU A 45 13.42 17.44 11.84
CA LEU A 45 12.18 16.82 11.37
C LEU A 45 12.46 15.34 11.01
N GLY A 46 12.47 14.48 12.04
CA GLY A 46 12.67 13.03 11.91
C GLY A 46 14.13 12.57 11.98
N ASP A 47 14.32 11.26 12.13
CA ASP A 47 15.65 10.64 12.33
C ASP A 47 16.40 10.40 11.01
N ASP A 48 15.69 10.14 9.90
CA ASP A 48 16.27 9.92 8.57
C ASP A 48 15.48 10.72 7.49
N PRO A 49 16.07 11.78 6.89
CA PRO A 49 15.39 12.61 5.90
C PRO A 49 15.04 11.84 4.62
N ALA A 50 15.75 10.74 4.31
CA ALA A 50 15.47 9.94 3.11
C ALA A 50 14.18 9.10 3.22
N LEU A 51 13.78 8.77 4.45
CA LEU A 51 12.64 7.89 4.74
C LEU A 51 11.46 8.64 5.37
N ALA A 52 11.69 9.80 5.99
CA ALA A 52 10.65 10.56 6.68
C ALA A 52 9.38 10.85 5.83
N PRO A 53 9.47 11.23 4.53
CA PRO A 53 8.28 11.42 3.70
C PRO A 53 7.43 10.14 3.54
N LEU A 54 8.06 8.96 3.53
CA LEU A 54 7.40 7.68 3.31
C LEU A 54 6.43 7.32 4.44
N GLY A 55 6.70 7.79 5.66
CA GLY A 55 5.82 7.62 6.82
C GLY A 55 4.42 8.22 6.62
N TYR A 56 4.27 9.21 5.75
CA TYR A 56 2.97 9.77 5.39
C TYR A 56 2.49 9.26 4.03
N THR A 57 3.39 9.12 3.06
CA THR A 57 3.05 8.70 1.69
C THR A 57 2.45 7.30 1.63
N GLN A 58 2.80 6.41 2.57
CA GLN A 58 2.16 5.10 2.73
C GLN A 58 0.63 5.14 2.81
N ALA A 59 0.04 6.22 3.34
CA ALA A 59 -1.41 6.40 3.41
C ALA A 59 -2.05 6.39 2.01
N GLY A 60 -1.40 7.03 1.03
CA GLY A 60 -1.86 7.03 -0.35
C GLY A 60 -1.81 5.65 -0.99
N PHE A 61 -0.78 4.86 -0.69
CA PHE A 61 -0.66 3.47 -1.16
C PHE A 61 -1.68 2.53 -0.49
N LEU A 62 -2.01 2.74 0.79
CA LEU A 62 -3.13 2.03 1.44
C LEU A 62 -4.45 2.32 0.73
N VAL A 63 -4.76 3.60 0.48
CA VAL A 63 -5.98 4.02 -0.21
C VAL A 63 -6.02 3.47 -1.64
N LEU A 64 -4.90 3.51 -2.36
CA LEU A 64 -4.77 2.95 -3.70
C LEU A 64 -5.14 1.46 -3.73
N GLY A 65 -4.61 0.68 -2.78
CA GLY A 65 -4.89 -0.74 -2.64
C GLY A 65 -6.37 -1.00 -2.33
N VAL A 66 -6.94 -0.23 -1.40
CA VAL A 66 -8.35 -0.33 -1.04
C VAL A 66 -9.26 -0.07 -2.25
N LEU A 67 -9.00 1.01 -2.98
CA LEU A 67 -9.78 1.37 -4.17
C LEU A 67 -9.67 0.31 -5.27
N ALA A 68 -8.47 -0.26 -5.47
CA ALA A 68 -8.27 -1.32 -6.46
C ALA A 68 -9.14 -2.54 -6.15
N ALA A 69 -9.13 -3.00 -4.89
CA ALA A 69 -9.91 -4.16 -4.46
C ALA A 69 -11.43 -3.91 -4.44
N VAL A 70 -11.85 -2.70 -4.05
CA VAL A 70 -13.26 -2.37 -3.86
C VAL A 70 -13.98 -1.96 -5.15
N SER A 71 -13.22 -1.63 -6.22
CA SER A 71 -13.78 -1.26 -7.53
C SER A 71 -14.81 -2.27 -8.07
N GLU A 72 -14.63 -3.57 -7.80
CA GLU A 72 -15.58 -4.62 -8.25
C GLU A 72 -16.81 -4.78 -7.35
N TYR A 73 -16.77 -4.24 -6.14
CA TYR A 73 -17.84 -4.38 -5.15
C TYR A 73 -18.80 -3.18 -5.11
N GLN A 74 -18.44 -2.00 -5.65
CA GLN A 74 -19.27 -0.79 -5.54
C GLN A 74 -20.10 -0.44 -6.78
N GLU A 75 -19.68 -0.86 -7.97
CA GLU A 75 -20.41 -0.57 -9.20
C GLU A 75 -21.06 -1.84 -9.74
N GLY A 76 -22.35 -2.04 -9.40
CA GLY A 76 -23.21 -3.01 -10.09
C GLY A 76 -22.87 -4.49 -9.89
N ASP A 77 -22.15 -4.83 -8.80
CA ASP A 77 -21.84 -6.23 -8.45
C ASP A 77 -21.06 -6.98 -9.56
N GLN A 78 -20.12 -6.27 -10.20
CA GLN A 78 -19.22 -6.81 -11.23
C GLN A 78 -18.45 -8.06 -10.76
N ILE A 79 -18.33 -8.26 -9.45
CA ILE A 79 -17.75 -9.48 -8.90
C ILE A 79 -18.57 -10.74 -9.29
N ARG A 80 -19.89 -10.66 -9.40
CA ARG A 80 -20.74 -11.80 -9.83
C ARG A 80 -20.50 -12.17 -11.28
N THR A 81 -20.44 -11.19 -12.18
CA THR A 81 -20.15 -11.45 -13.60
C THR A 81 -18.75 -12.02 -13.79
N THR A 82 -17.78 -11.54 -13.00
CA THR A 82 -16.41 -12.08 -13.00
C THR A 82 -16.38 -13.54 -12.54
N LEU A 83 -17.14 -13.89 -11.49
CA LEU A 83 -17.23 -15.25 -10.97
C LEU A 83 -17.97 -16.22 -11.91
N LEU A 84 -18.96 -15.74 -12.68
CA LEU A 84 -19.62 -16.52 -13.73
C LEU A 84 -18.64 -16.85 -14.87
N ALA A 85 -17.80 -15.89 -15.27
CA ALA A 85 -16.80 -16.11 -16.32
C ALA A 85 -15.56 -16.88 -15.83
N MET A 86 -15.21 -16.76 -14.56
CA MET A 86 -14.02 -17.37 -13.95
C MET A 86 -14.36 -18.09 -12.64
N PRO A 87 -14.77 -19.38 -12.71
CA PRO A 87 -15.20 -20.12 -11.53
C PRO A 87 -14.05 -20.45 -10.56
N ARG A 88 -12.79 -20.36 -11.01
CA ARG A 88 -11.60 -20.63 -10.19
C ARG A 88 -11.22 -19.41 -9.34
N ARG A 89 -11.77 -19.35 -8.13
CA ARG A 89 -11.64 -18.22 -7.19
C ARG A 89 -10.20 -17.92 -6.74
N LEU A 90 -9.42 -18.94 -6.37
CA LEU A 90 -8.06 -18.73 -5.83
C LEU A 90 -7.06 -18.23 -6.89
N PRO A 91 -6.97 -18.83 -8.10
CA PRO A 91 -6.12 -18.30 -9.16
C PRO A 91 -6.50 -16.86 -9.56
N LEU A 92 -7.79 -16.53 -9.58
CA LEU A 92 -8.26 -15.17 -9.84
C LEU A 92 -7.72 -14.18 -8.79
N GLN A 93 -7.82 -14.52 -7.50
CA GLN A 93 -7.33 -13.67 -6.43
C GLN A 93 -5.80 -13.48 -6.51
N ALA A 94 -5.05 -14.53 -6.85
CA ALA A 94 -3.61 -14.43 -7.06
C ALA A 94 -3.26 -13.51 -8.24
N VAL A 95 -3.98 -13.64 -9.37
CA VAL A 95 -3.78 -12.77 -10.54
C VAL A 95 -4.09 -11.31 -10.23
N LYS A 96 -5.13 -11.02 -9.43
CA LYS A 96 -5.43 -9.66 -8.98
C LYS A 96 -4.32 -9.06 -8.15
N ALA A 97 -3.80 -9.81 -7.19
CA ALA A 97 -2.67 -9.36 -6.37
C ALA A 97 -1.42 -9.10 -7.24
N LEU A 98 -1.11 -10.00 -8.19
CA LEU A 98 0.03 -9.84 -9.09
C LEU A 98 -0.14 -8.65 -10.06
N ALA A 99 -1.33 -8.46 -10.64
CA ALA A 99 -1.61 -7.34 -11.53
C ALA A 99 -1.51 -6.00 -10.78
N LEU A 100 -2.03 -5.95 -9.54
CA LEU A 100 -1.89 -4.79 -8.67
C LEU A 100 -0.41 -4.54 -8.36
N ALA A 101 0.35 -5.56 -7.95
CA ALA A 101 1.78 -5.43 -7.68
C ALA A 101 2.55 -4.88 -8.89
N ALA A 102 2.30 -5.43 -10.08
CA ALA A 102 2.94 -5.00 -11.32
C ALA A 102 2.63 -3.54 -11.68
N LEU A 103 1.40 -3.08 -11.41
CA LEU A 103 1.00 -1.69 -11.60
C LEU A 103 1.64 -0.77 -10.55
N THR A 104 1.67 -1.19 -9.29
CA THR A 104 2.09 -0.33 -8.17
C THR A 104 3.59 -0.21 -8.08
N LEU A 105 4.34 -1.22 -8.52
CA LEU A 105 5.80 -1.25 -8.47
C LEU A 105 6.47 -0.02 -9.14
N PRO A 106 6.13 0.40 -10.36
CA PRO A 106 6.72 1.61 -10.95
C PRO A 106 6.33 2.89 -10.20
N VAL A 107 5.10 2.99 -9.69
CA VAL A 107 4.63 4.16 -8.92
C VAL A 107 5.36 4.23 -7.57
N ALA A 108 5.52 3.10 -6.90
CA ALA A 108 6.29 2.95 -5.67
C ALA A 108 7.76 3.31 -5.89
N ALA A 109 8.37 2.83 -6.97
CA ALA A 109 9.77 3.12 -7.30
C ALA A 109 9.98 4.61 -7.58
N ALA A 110 9.10 5.25 -8.35
CA ALA A 110 9.17 6.68 -8.61
C ALA A 110 8.99 7.49 -7.31
N THR A 111 8.05 7.10 -6.45
CA THR A 111 7.81 7.76 -5.16
C THR A 111 9.02 7.61 -4.24
N ALA A 112 9.54 6.40 -4.08
CA ALA A 112 10.72 6.12 -3.27
C ALA A 112 11.94 6.90 -3.78
N ALA A 113 12.16 6.93 -5.11
CA ALA A 113 13.23 7.70 -5.72
C ALA A 113 13.12 9.20 -5.43
N THR A 114 11.91 9.76 -5.50
CA THR A 114 11.69 11.19 -5.20
C THR A 114 11.91 11.53 -3.73
N SER A 115 11.81 10.57 -2.81
CA SER A 115 12.07 10.80 -1.38
C SER A 115 13.51 10.55 -1.01
N SER A 116 14.10 9.43 -1.46
CA SER A 116 15.39 8.97 -0.95
C SER A 116 16.60 9.51 -1.70
N LEU A 117 16.51 9.76 -3.01
CA LEU A 117 17.66 10.21 -3.80
C LEU A 117 18.17 11.61 -3.41
N PRO A 118 17.32 12.63 -3.16
CA PRO A 118 17.78 13.95 -2.75
C PRO A 118 18.54 13.95 -1.42
N ALA A 119 18.21 13.03 -0.53
CA ALA A 119 18.84 12.85 0.78
C ALA A 119 20.00 11.83 0.76
N GLY A 120 20.47 11.40 -0.42
CA GLY A 120 21.56 10.43 -0.55
C GLY A 120 21.21 8.98 -0.19
N GLY A 121 19.94 8.68 0.09
CA GLY A 121 19.43 7.37 0.51
C GLY A 121 19.21 6.36 -0.63
N ALA A 122 20.08 6.34 -1.64
CA ALA A 122 19.94 5.44 -2.80
C ALA A 122 19.92 3.96 -2.40
N ALA A 123 20.65 3.58 -1.34
CA ALA A 123 20.66 2.22 -0.79
C ALA A 123 19.29 1.74 -0.30
N TRP A 124 18.42 2.67 0.12
CA TRP A 124 17.08 2.35 0.63
C TRP A 124 16.03 2.25 -0.46
N LEU A 125 16.34 2.63 -1.70
CA LEU A 125 15.39 2.65 -2.81
C LEU A 125 14.67 1.29 -3.02
N PRO A 126 15.35 0.13 -3.03
CA PRO A 126 14.68 -1.16 -3.19
C PRO A 126 13.75 -1.48 -2.03
N ALA A 127 14.18 -1.20 -0.79
CA ALA A 127 13.42 -1.48 0.41
C ALA A 127 12.16 -0.60 0.49
N ALA A 128 12.29 0.71 0.23
CA ALA A 128 11.17 1.64 0.17
C ALA A 128 10.16 1.28 -0.95
N THR A 129 10.65 0.88 -2.12
CA THR A 129 9.81 0.44 -3.23
C THR A 129 9.01 -0.83 -2.87
N ALA A 130 9.69 -1.82 -2.31
CA ALA A 130 9.07 -3.06 -1.85
C ALA A 130 8.03 -2.77 -0.75
N TYR A 131 8.37 -1.89 0.19
CA TYR A 131 7.50 -1.48 1.28
C TYR A 131 6.18 -0.88 0.79
N LEU A 132 6.22 0.13 -0.08
CA LEU A 132 5.02 0.77 -0.62
C LEU A 132 4.17 -0.20 -1.45
N THR A 133 4.83 -1.09 -2.20
CA THR A 133 4.16 -2.15 -2.96
C THR A 133 3.42 -3.12 -2.03
N LEU A 134 4.09 -3.63 -0.99
CA LEU A 134 3.49 -4.53 0.01
C LEU A 134 2.37 -3.86 0.80
N THR A 135 2.50 -2.56 1.09
CA THR A 135 1.48 -1.75 1.76
C THR A 135 0.22 -1.61 0.90
N THR A 136 0.39 -1.47 -0.42
CA THR A 136 -0.74 -1.46 -1.36
C THR A 136 -1.45 -2.80 -1.40
N LEU A 137 -0.69 -3.90 -1.45
CA LEU A 137 -1.24 -5.25 -1.42
C LEU A 137 -1.96 -5.53 -0.10
N LEU A 138 -1.42 -5.07 1.03
CA LEU A 138 -2.07 -5.14 2.34
C LEU A 138 -3.41 -4.39 2.33
N GLY A 139 -3.42 -3.16 1.81
CA GLY A 139 -4.64 -2.36 1.68
C GLY A 139 -5.71 -3.06 0.84
N ALA A 140 -5.31 -3.64 -0.30
CA ALA A 140 -6.18 -4.43 -1.15
C ALA A 140 -6.71 -5.69 -0.47
N ALA A 141 -5.87 -6.39 0.30
CA ALA A 141 -6.26 -7.60 1.01
C ALA A 141 -7.29 -7.31 2.11
N VAL A 142 -7.05 -6.29 2.95
CA VAL A 142 -7.99 -5.85 3.98
C VAL A 142 -9.31 -5.40 3.36
N ALA A 143 -9.24 -4.62 2.29
CA ALA A 143 -10.41 -4.18 1.56
C ALA A 143 -11.18 -5.33 0.90
N GLY A 144 -10.50 -6.39 0.44
CA GLY A 144 -11.13 -7.61 -0.06
C GLY A 144 -11.92 -8.37 1.01
N VAL A 145 -11.48 -8.32 2.27
CA VAL A 145 -12.21 -8.91 3.41
C VAL A 145 -13.41 -8.04 3.82
N VAL A 146 -13.22 -6.72 3.86
CA VAL A 146 -14.22 -5.73 4.31
C VAL A 146 -15.28 -5.45 3.23
N ARG A 147 -14.91 -5.56 1.95
CA ARG A 147 -15.73 -5.29 0.75
C ARG A 147 -16.32 -3.88 0.66
N ARG A 148 -15.82 -2.93 1.47
CA ARG A 148 -16.30 -1.53 1.51
C ARG A 148 -15.11 -0.58 1.65
N ALA A 149 -15.06 0.46 0.82
CA ALA A 149 -13.90 1.37 0.75
C ALA A 149 -13.72 2.17 2.05
N VAL A 150 -14.77 2.90 2.47
CA VAL A 150 -14.72 3.79 3.64
C VAL A 150 -14.25 3.08 4.92
N PRO A 151 -14.88 1.98 5.38
CA PRO A 151 -14.44 1.32 6.61
C PRO A 151 -13.04 0.69 6.48
N ALA A 152 -12.65 0.20 5.29
CA ALA A 152 -11.31 -0.34 5.07
C ALA A 152 -10.24 0.76 5.17
N VAL A 153 -10.46 1.92 4.53
CA VAL A 153 -9.56 3.07 4.63
C VAL A 153 -9.48 3.57 6.07
N VAL A 154 -10.62 3.76 6.74
CA VAL A 154 -10.65 4.24 8.14
C VAL A 154 -9.86 3.32 9.06
N LEU A 155 -10.07 1.99 8.94
CA LEU A 155 -9.33 1.00 9.73
C LEU A 155 -7.82 1.09 9.48
N LEU A 156 -7.41 1.07 8.20
CA LEU A 156 -5.99 1.07 7.83
C LEU A 156 -5.29 2.36 8.24
N LEU A 157 -5.91 3.52 8.01
CA LEU A 157 -5.34 4.81 8.40
C LEU A 157 -5.29 4.96 9.92
N PHE A 158 -6.31 4.49 10.65
CA PHE A 158 -6.24 4.47 12.11
C PHE A 158 -5.06 3.62 12.60
N VAL A 159 -4.87 2.42 12.04
CA VAL A 159 -3.77 1.52 12.42
C VAL A 159 -2.41 2.13 12.09
N TYR A 160 -2.23 2.67 10.88
CA TYR A 160 -0.93 3.14 10.40
C TYR A 160 -0.54 4.54 10.89
N VAL A 161 -1.50 5.46 10.99
CA VAL A 161 -1.23 6.89 11.25
C VAL A 161 -1.40 7.23 12.73
N ILE A 162 -2.25 6.50 13.45
CA ILE A 162 -2.57 6.79 14.85
C ILE A 162 -2.01 5.70 15.76
N ALA A 163 -2.51 4.46 15.63
CA ALA A 163 -2.16 3.38 16.54
C ALA A 163 -0.67 3.01 16.44
N GLY A 164 -0.12 2.91 15.23
CA GLY A 164 1.27 2.54 14.99
C GLY A 164 2.27 3.43 15.73
N PRO A 165 2.27 4.75 15.51
CA PRO A 165 3.11 5.68 16.24
C PRO A 165 2.90 5.64 17.76
N VAL A 166 1.65 5.58 18.24
CA VAL A 166 1.34 5.53 19.69
C VAL A 166 1.87 4.24 20.32
N LEU A 167 1.71 3.10 19.65
CA LEU A 167 2.20 1.80 20.11
C LEU A 167 3.74 1.75 20.09
N ARG A 168 4.39 2.31 19.06
CA ARG A 168 5.86 2.46 19.04
C ARG A 168 6.37 3.29 20.20
N ALA A 169 5.76 4.44 20.45
CA ALA A 169 6.13 5.31 21.55
C ALA A 169 5.96 4.64 22.92
N ARG A 170 4.95 3.77 23.07
CA ARG A 170 4.65 3.09 24.33
C ARG A 170 5.48 1.83 24.58
N PHE A 171 5.73 1.03 23.53
CA PHE A 171 6.26 -0.34 23.67
C PHE A 171 7.67 -0.53 23.08
N GLY A 172 8.28 0.51 22.49
CA GLY A 172 9.67 0.50 22.05
C GLY A 172 10.01 -0.69 21.14
N ALA A 173 10.91 -1.56 21.59
CA ALA A 173 11.40 -2.71 20.81
C ALA A 173 10.30 -3.70 20.37
N SER A 174 9.25 -3.88 21.17
CA SER A 174 8.13 -4.78 20.83
C SER A 174 7.29 -4.28 19.66
N ALA A 175 7.40 -2.99 19.34
CA ALA A 175 6.66 -2.39 18.24
C ALA A 175 7.32 -2.64 16.87
N ALA A 176 8.48 -3.31 16.82
CA ALA A 176 9.12 -3.73 15.58
C ALA A 176 8.24 -4.66 14.72
N TYR A 177 7.28 -5.35 15.35
CA TYR A 177 6.32 -6.24 14.68
C TYR A 177 5.14 -5.52 14.03
N LEU A 178 5.07 -4.18 14.13
CA LEU A 178 4.03 -3.41 13.46
C LEU A 178 4.34 -3.27 11.97
N PRO A 179 3.33 -3.36 11.09
CA PRO A 179 3.53 -3.40 9.65
C PRO A 179 4.02 -2.07 9.06
N ASP A 180 3.85 -0.96 9.80
CA ASP A 180 4.29 0.39 9.42
C ASP A 180 5.74 0.70 9.86
N THR A 181 6.37 -0.18 10.63
CA THR A 181 7.75 0.02 11.10
C THR A 181 8.75 0.12 9.96
N ALA A 182 8.53 -0.59 8.86
CA ALA A 182 9.43 -0.58 7.72
C ALA A 182 9.50 0.78 7.00
N ALA A 183 8.54 1.69 7.25
CA ALA A 183 8.62 3.06 6.75
C ALA A 183 9.68 3.90 7.48
N VAL A 184 10.03 3.53 8.71
CA VAL A 184 10.94 4.28 9.59
C VAL A 184 12.26 3.52 9.77
N ASP A 185 12.20 2.22 10.00
CA ASP A 185 13.35 1.31 10.10
C ASP A 185 13.11 0.11 9.18
N PRO A 186 13.56 0.20 7.91
CA PRO A 186 13.38 -0.87 6.93
C PRO A 186 13.99 -2.19 7.37
N SER A 187 15.11 -2.15 8.10
CA SER A 187 15.85 -3.35 8.51
C SER A 187 15.06 -4.19 9.51
N ARG A 188 14.38 -3.54 10.46
CA ARG A 188 13.58 -4.23 11.48
C ARG A 188 12.15 -4.49 11.04
N GLY A 189 11.56 -3.59 10.26
CA GLY A 189 10.17 -3.67 9.86
C GLY A 189 9.89 -4.57 8.66
N ALA A 190 10.88 -4.87 7.81
CA ALA A 190 10.64 -5.59 6.54
C ALA A 190 9.96 -6.96 6.75
N ALA A 191 10.44 -7.74 7.72
CA ALA A 191 9.85 -9.03 8.06
C ALA A 191 8.39 -8.86 8.52
N ALA A 192 8.11 -7.88 9.38
CA ALA A 192 6.76 -7.61 9.87
C ALA A 192 5.82 -7.25 8.71
N THR A 193 6.21 -6.33 7.82
CA THR A 193 5.39 -5.94 6.66
C THR A 193 5.12 -7.14 5.75
N ILE A 194 6.12 -7.96 5.45
CA ILE A 194 5.94 -9.18 4.64
C ILE A 194 4.95 -10.13 5.31
N THR A 195 5.14 -10.42 6.61
CA THR A 195 4.27 -11.33 7.36
C THR A 195 2.83 -10.83 7.39
N TRP A 196 2.60 -9.55 7.68
CA TRP A 196 1.26 -8.95 7.71
C TRP A 196 0.61 -8.97 6.32
N THR A 197 1.34 -8.63 5.26
CA THR A 197 0.81 -8.66 3.90
C THR A 197 0.44 -10.09 3.48
N LEU A 198 1.28 -11.08 3.78
CA LEU A 198 0.97 -12.50 3.50
C LEU A 198 -0.23 -12.99 4.33
N ALA A 199 -0.29 -12.65 5.62
CA ALA A 199 -1.42 -13.00 6.48
C ALA A 199 -2.74 -12.38 5.98
N ALA A 200 -2.71 -11.12 5.56
CA ALA A 200 -3.90 -10.47 5.01
C ALA A 200 -4.31 -11.06 3.66
N LEU A 201 -3.35 -11.35 2.76
CA LEU A 201 -3.62 -11.97 1.45
C LEU A 201 -4.21 -13.38 1.60
N THR A 202 -3.69 -14.17 2.54
CA THR A 202 -4.23 -15.50 2.85
C THR A 202 -5.64 -15.40 3.45
N LEU A 203 -5.87 -14.49 4.39
CA LEU A 203 -7.21 -14.23 4.93
C LEU A 203 -8.19 -13.77 3.82
N ALA A 204 -7.76 -12.88 2.94
CA ALA A 204 -8.55 -12.43 1.80
C ALA A 204 -8.89 -13.59 0.85
N ALA A 205 -7.91 -14.45 0.53
CA ALA A 205 -8.14 -15.62 -0.32
C ALA A 205 -9.10 -16.65 0.34
N LEU A 206 -8.96 -16.90 1.64
CA LEU A 206 -9.85 -17.80 2.39
C LEU A 206 -11.28 -17.24 2.46
N THR A 207 -11.44 -15.95 2.75
CA THR A 207 -12.76 -15.32 2.78
C THR A 207 -13.41 -15.29 1.40
N PHE A 208 -12.63 -15.06 0.34
CA PHE A 208 -13.11 -15.10 -1.05
C PHE A 208 -13.55 -16.50 -1.51
N GLY A 209 -12.86 -17.54 -1.02
CA GLY A 209 -13.22 -18.93 -1.28
C GLY A 209 -14.46 -19.40 -0.52
N ARG A 210 -14.71 -18.89 0.69
CA ARG A 210 -15.80 -19.35 1.57
C ARG A 210 -17.07 -18.51 1.52
N ARG A 211 -16.97 -17.21 1.22
CA ARG A 211 -18.13 -16.32 1.19
C ARG A 211 -18.71 -16.24 -0.22
N ASP A 212 -20.02 -16.41 -0.32
CA ASP A 212 -20.75 -16.09 -1.55
C ASP A 212 -20.63 -14.59 -1.89
N ALA A 213 -20.85 -14.29 -3.17
CA ALA A 213 -20.72 -12.96 -3.75
C ALA A 213 -21.85 -12.04 -3.31
#